data_AF-A0A925JFH4-F1
#
_entry.id   AF-A0A925JFH4-F1
#
_cell.length_a   1.000
_cell.length_b   1.000
_cell.length_c   1.000
_cell.angle_alpha   90.00
_cell.angle_beta   90.00
_cell.angle_gamma   90.00
#
_symmetry.space_group_name_H-M   'P 1'
#
loop_
_entity.id
_entity.type
_entity.pdbx_description
1 polymer ?
#
loop_
_entity_poly.entity_id
_entity_poly.type
_entity_poly.pdbx_seq_one_letter_code
_entity_poly.pdbx_strand_id
1 'polypeptide(L)'
;MKSKSLKYFVFAAFIGIGCTGSGKSGSGGSNGYQLVWSDEFNKDGAPDSSNWNYERGFVRNNEFQWYQPQNAVCRNGILTIEAKRESKKNPRYEAGSNDWRRKRENIEYTSTCMITSGKKQWTY
;
A
#
# COMPACT_ATOMS: atom_id res chain seq x y z
N MET A 1 -36.21 -34.83 31.89
CA MET A 1 -34.83 -34.31 31.92
C MET A 1 -34.61 -33.38 30.72
N LYS A 2 -34.25 -32.12 31.03
CA LYS A 2 -33.68 -31.05 30.19
C LYS A 2 -34.49 -30.55 28.97
N SER A 3 -35.40 -29.62 29.30
CA SER A 3 -35.84 -28.49 28.47
C SER A 3 -34.64 -27.80 27.81
N LYS A 4 -34.70 -27.56 26.49
CA LYS A 4 -33.76 -26.69 25.78
C LYS A 4 -34.44 -25.33 25.61
N SER A 5 -33.96 -24.35 26.37
CA SER A 5 -34.52 -23.00 26.41
C SER A 5 -34.19 -22.24 25.12
N LEU A 6 -35.22 -21.63 24.56
CA LEU A 6 -35.15 -20.59 23.55
C LEU A 6 -34.62 -19.32 24.24
N LYS A 7 -33.52 -18.75 23.78
CA LYS A 7 -32.96 -17.50 24.30
C LYS A 7 -33.15 -16.39 23.27
N TYR A 8 -34.26 -15.68 23.37
CA TYR A 8 -34.38 -14.31 22.87
C TYR A 8 -34.13 -13.37 24.05
N PHE A 9 -33.12 -12.50 23.99
CA PHE A 9 -33.08 -11.25 24.76
C PHE A 9 -32.18 -10.27 24.01
N VAL A 10 -32.78 -9.42 23.18
CA VAL A 10 -33.11 -8.00 23.43
C VAL A 10 -31.91 -7.08 23.17
N PHE A 11 -32.06 -6.32 22.08
CA PHE A 11 -31.27 -5.17 21.67
C PHE A 11 -31.17 -4.15 22.83
N ALA A 12 -29.95 -3.84 23.25
CA ALA A 12 -29.69 -2.62 24.01
C ALA A 12 -29.51 -1.47 23.02
N ALA A 13 -30.58 -0.71 22.80
CA ALA A 13 -30.51 0.58 22.13
C ALA A 13 -29.95 1.61 23.13
N PHE A 14 -28.66 1.93 23.02
CA PHE A 14 -28.13 3.14 23.64
C PHE A 14 -28.42 4.32 22.72
N ILE A 15 -29.49 5.06 23.05
CA ILE A 15 -29.74 6.40 22.54
C ILE A 15 -28.72 7.32 23.21
N GLY A 16 -27.55 7.42 22.61
CA GLY A 16 -26.61 8.50 22.88
C GLY A 16 -27.05 9.73 22.11
N ILE A 17 -27.78 10.64 22.76
CA ILE A 17 -27.88 12.04 22.33
C ILE A 17 -26.50 12.64 22.56
N GLY A 18 -25.64 12.54 21.55
CA GLY A 18 -24.37 13.25 21.44
C GLY A 18 -24.52 14.26 20.31
N CYS A 19 -24.30 15.53 20.63
CA CYS A 19 -24.49 16.71 19.80
C CYS A 19 -24.37 16.45 18.29
N THR A 20 -25.39 16.84 17.53
CA THR A 20 -25.24 17.19 16.11
C THR A 20 -24.31 18.40 16.03
N GLY A 21 -23.02 18.14 16.17
CA GLY A 21 -21.99 18.99 15.60
C GLY A 21 -22.26 18.99 14.11
N SER A 22 -22.86 20.06 13.62
CA SER A 22 -22.77 20.42 12.22
C SER A 22 -21.28 20.64 11.95
N GLY A 23 -20.58 19.55 11.64
CA GLY A 23 -19.25 19.60 11.08
C GLY A 23 -19.39 20.28 9.74
N LYS A 24 -19.31 21.61 9.72
CA LYS A 24 -18.88 22.34 8.53
C LYS A 24 -17.47 21.84 8.24
N SER A 25 -17.39 20.74 7.49
CA SER A 25 -16.20 20.32 6.77
C SER A 25 -15.74 21.53 5.96
N GLY A 26 -14.49 21.90 6.17
CA GLY A 26 -13.97 23.23 5.90
C GLY A 26 -14.17 23.69 4.46
N SER A 27 -14.80 24.86 4.33
CA SER A 27 -14.40 25.83 3.31
C SER A 27 -13.03 26.40 3.72
N GLY A 28 -11.99 25.56 3.66
CA GLY A 28 -10.60 26.00 3.74
C GLY A 28 -10.23 26.54 2.36
N GLY A 29 -10.07 27.86 2.26
CA GLY A 29 -9.97 28.58 0.99
C GLY A 29 -9.01 27.92 0.00
N SER A 30 -9.56 27.43 -1.11
CA SER A 30 -8.73 27.13 -2.26
C SER A 30 -8.65 28.39 -3.12
N ASN A 31 -7.42 28.84 -3.38
CA ASN A 31 -7.11 29.89 -4.33
C ASN A 31 -7.35 29.40 -5.78
N GLY A 32 -8.55 28.88 -6.07
CA GLY A 32 -8.93 28.30 -7.38
C GLY A 32 -8.46 26.87 -7.65
N TYR A 33 -7.82 26.19 -6.69
CA TYR A 33 -7.36 24.80 -6.86
C TYR A 33 -8.38 23.77 -6.36
N GLN A 34 -8.43 22.60 -7.02
CA GLN A 34 -9.24 21.44 -6.64
C GLN A 34 -8.37 20.19 -6.51
N LEU A 35 -8.60 19.39 -5.46
CA LEU A 35 -7.96 18.08 -5.32
C LEU A 35 -8.51 17.11 -6.39
N VAL A 36 -7.63 16.61 -7.25
CA VAL A 36 -8.01 15.68 -8.34
C VAL A 36 -7.73 14.21 -8.01
N TRP A 37 -6.83 13.93 -7.07
CA TRP A 37 -6.54 12.56 -6.62
C TRP A 37 -5.75 12.54 -5.30
N SER A 38 -6.08 11.59 -4.43
CA SER A 38 -5.26 11.20 -3.26
C SER A 38 -5.45 9.71 -2.96
N ASP A 39 -4.53 9.14 -2.18
CA ASP A 39 -4.68 7.83 -1.55
C ASP A 39 -4.26 7.96 -0.08
N GLU A 40 -5.20 7.68 0.82
CA GLU A 40 -5.03 7.83 2.27
C GLU A 40 -4.54 6.51 2.93
N PHE A 41 -4.36 5.43 2.15
CA PHE A 41 -3.81 4.14 2.63
C PHE A 41 -4.58 3.51 3.81
N ASN A 42 -5.88 3.81 3.95
CA ASN A 42 -6.73 3.38 5.06
C ASN A 42 -7.10 1.88 5.04
N LYS A 43 -6.84 1.19 3.93
CA LYS A 43 -7.08 -0.25 3.81
C LYS A 43 -5.82 -1.03 4.18
N ASP A 44 -5.88 -1.78 5.28
CA ASP A 44 -4.80 -2.66 5.69
C ASP A 44 -4.46 -3.71 4.62
N GLY A 45 -3.17 -4.01 4.45
CA GLY A 45 -2.66 -4.98 3.49
C GLY A 45 -1.79 -4.35 2.41
N ALA A 46 -1.86 -4.88 1.18
CA ALA A 46 -1.12 -4.30 0.07
C ALA A 46 -1.78 -2.99 -0.42
N PRO A 47 -1.00 -2.01 -0.90
CA PRO A 47 -1.54 -0.82 -1.56
C PRO A 47 -2.54 -1.15 -2.67
N ASP A 48 -3.56 -0.31 -2.83
CA ASP A 48 -4.67 -0.54 -3.75
C ASP A 48 -4.18 -0.67 -5.20
N SER A 49 -4.43 -1.82 -5.83
CA SER A 49 -3.99 -2.13 -7.19
C SER A 49 -4.73 -1.38 -8.29
N SER A 50 -5.82 -0.67 -7.94
CA SER A 50 -6.46 0.30 -8.83
C SER A 50 -5.69 1.63 -8.91
N ASN A 51 -4.86 1.93 -7.91
CA ASN A 51 -4.04 3.14 -7.82
C ASN A 51 -2.57 2.87 -8.16
N TRP A 52 -2.03 1.75 -7.69
CA TRP A 52 -0.60 1.47 -7.70
C TRP A 52 -0.24 0.24 -8.53
N ASN A 53 0.88 0.35 -9.24
CA ASN A 53 1.61 -0.74 -9.86
C ASN A 53 3.04 -0.79 -9.29
N TYR A 54 3.79 -1.83 -9.63
CA TYR A 54 5.12 -2.09 -9.08
C TYR A 54 6.14 -2.41 -10.17
N GLU A 55 7.32 -1.82 -10.07
CA GLU A 55 8.49 -2.34 -10.78
C GLU A 55 8.96 -3.64 -10.11
N ARG A 56 9.56 -4.54 -10.90
CA ARG A 56 10.00 -5.86 -10.42
C ARG A 56 11.42 -6.17 -10.88
N GLY A 57 12.27 -6.47 -9.91
CA GLY A 57 13.67 -6.79 -10.11
C GLY A 57 14.61 -5.60 -10.04
N PHE A 58 15.80 -5.78 -10.60
CA PHE A 58 16.77 -4.71 -10.81
C PHE A 58 16.34 -3.80 -11.98
N VAL A 59 15.84 -2.60 -11.68
CA VAL A 59 15.27 -1.71 -12.71
C VAL A 59 16.04 -0.40 -12.85
N ARG A 60 16.31 0.28 -11.73
CA ARG A 60 16.86 1.64 -11.71
C ARG A 60 18.39 1.65 -11.60
N ASN A 61 19.03 2.44 -12.46
CA ASN A 61 20.40 3.00 -12.34
C ASN A 61 21.46 2.16 -11.61
N ASN A 62 21.57 0.85 -11.92
CA ASN A 62 22.53 -0.06 -11.29
C ASN A 62 22.41 -0.21 -9.77
N GLU A 63 21.27 0.20 -9.19
CA GLU A 63 21.06 0.19 -7.75
C GLU A 63 21.12 -1.23 -7.18
N PHE A 64 21.45 -1.34 -5.89
CA PHE A 64 21.57 -2.63 -5.20
C PHE A 64 20.22 -3.27 -4.87
N GLN A 65 19.17 -2.47 -4.82
CA GLN A 65 17.83 -2.88 -4.45
C GLN A 65 17.14 -3.66 -5.56
N TRP A 66 16.61 -4.82 -5.20
CA TRP A 66 15.66 -5.59 -6.00
C TRP A 66 14.23 -5.17 -5.64
N TYR A 67 13.50 -4.62 -6.60
CA TYR A 67 12.13 -4.17 -6.35
C TYR A 67 11.14 -5.32 -6.36
N GLN A 68 10.29 -5.35 -5.35
CA GLN A 68 9.21 -6.33 -5.22
C GLN A 68 8.05 -5.74 -4.38
N PRO A 69 6.79 -6.13 -4.62
CA PRO A 69 5.63 -5.55 -3.93
C PRO A 69 5.56 -5.86 -2.43
N GLN A 70 6.20 -6.94 -1.97
CA GLN A 70 6.15 -7.40 -0.57
C GLN A 70 6.75 -6.40 0.43
N ASN A 71 7.50 -5.42 -0.06
CA ASN A 71 8.12 -4.37 0.73
C ASN A 71 7.22 -3.14 0.91
N ALA A 72 5.97 -3.17 0.42
CA ALA A 72 4.96 -2.13 0.64
C ALA A 72 3.75 -2.69 1.38
N VAL A 73 3.43 -2.13 2.55
CA VAL A 73 2.26 -2.53 3.35
C VAL A 73 1.57 -1.30 3.91
N CYS A 74 0.25 -1.22 3.72
CA CYS A 74 -0.62 -0.28 4.39
C CYS A 74 -1.07 -0.86 5.74
N ARG A 75 -0.93 -0.09 6.81
CA ARG A 75 -1.46 -0.43 8.13
C ARG A 75 -1.85 0.82 8.88
N ASN A 76 -3.05 0.86 9.45
CA ASN A 76 -3.52 1.98 10.28
C ASN A 76 -3.43 3.35 9.56
N GLY A 77 -3.78 3.41 8.28
CA GLY A 77 -3.71 4.65 7.48
C GLY A 77 -2.30 5.07 7.07
N ILE A 78 -1.30 4.20 7.24
CA ILE A 78 0.11 4.50 6.92
C ILE A 78 0.61 3.50 5.88
N LEU A 79 1.13 4.01 4.77
CA LEU A 79 1.98 3.24 3.87
C LEU A 79 3.38 3.09 4.46
N THR A 80 3.78 1.85 4.74
CA THR A 80 5.16 1.50 5.09
C THR A 80 5.86 0.93 3.86
N ILE A 81 6.99 1.55 3.50
CA ILE A 81 7.94 1.02 2.52
C ILE A 81 9.20 0.57 3.26
N GLU A 82 9.52 -0.70 3.18
CA GLU A 82 10.61 -1.30 3.94
C GLU A 82 11.75 -1.75 3.03
N ALA A 83 12.94 -1.17 3.18
CA ALA A 83 14.15 -1.71 2.56
C ALA A 83 14.76 -2.78 3.47
N LYS A 84 15.01 -3.98 2.95
CA LYS A 84 15.56 -5.12 3.70
C LYS A 84 16.91 -5.49 3.16
N ARG A 85 17.87 -5.75 4.06
CA ARG A 85 19.06 -6.53 3.73
C ARG A 85 18.69 -8.00 3.89
N GLU A 86 18.59 -8.73 2.78
CA GLU A 86 18.24 -10.14 2.75
C GLU A 86 18.89 -10.82 1.54
N SER A 87 19.32 -12.08 1.70
CA SER A 87 19.94 -12.85 0.63
C SER A 87 18.93 -13.75 -0.06
N LYS A 88 18.70 -13.54 -1.36
CA LYS A 88 17.84 -14.36 -2.22
C LYS A 88 18.58 -14.69 -3.51
N LYS A 89 18.29 -15.84 -4.13
CA LYS A 89 18.82 -16.13 -5.47
C LYS A 89 18.23 -15.15 -6.49
N ASN A 90 19.09 -14.56 -7.33
CA ASN A 90 18.63 -13.73 -8.44
C ASN A 90 18.04 -14.64 -9.53
N PRO A 91 16.74 -14.59 -9.81
CA PRO A 91 16.11 -15.47 -10.80
C PRO A 91 16.55 -15.14 -12.24
N ARG A 92 17.25 -14.02 -12.45
CA ARG A 92 17.80 -13.59 -13.74
C ARG A 92 19.32 -13.77 -13.82
N TYR A 93 19.92 -14.49 -12.89
CA TYR A 93 21.37 -14.71 -12.90
C TYR A 93 21.79 -15.48 -14.15
N GLU A 94 22.80 -14.96 -14.83
CA GLU A 94 23.45 -15.58 -15.98
C GLU A 94 24.96 -15.52 -15.77
N ALA A 95 25.60 -16.69 -15.67
CA ALA A 95 27.04 -16.77 -15.49
C ALA A 95 27.77 -16.09 -16.66
N GLY A 96 28.69 -15.18 -16.36
CA GLY A 96 29.46 -14.44 -17.36
C GLY A 96 28.72 -13.28 -18.05
N SER A 97 27.49 -12.94 -17.63
CA SER A 97 26.77 -11.80 -18.21
C SER A 97 27.43 -10.46 -17.88
N ASN A 98 27.49 -9.55 -18.85
CA ASN A 98 27.92 -8.17 -18.64
C ASN A 98 26.76 -7.24 -18.19
N ASP A 99 25.49 -7.70 -18.29
CA ASP A 99 24.35 -6.95 -17.78
C ASP A 99 24.40 -6.95 -16.24
N TRP A 100 24.44 -5.76 -15.65
CA TRP A 100 24.50 -5.57 -14.20
C TRP A 100 23.33 -6.24 -13.46
N ARG A 101 22.18 -6.40 -14.12
CA ARG A 101 20.99 -7.06 -13.56
C ARG A 101 21.13 -8.57 -13.47
N ARG A 102 21.97 -9.15 -14.32
CA ARG A 102 22.12 -10.60 -14.52
C ARG A 102 23.44 -11.15 -14.03
N LYS A 103 24.46 -10.30 -13.86
CA LYS A 103 25.78 -10.71 -13.36
C LYS A 103 25.84 -11.00 -11.86
N ARG A 104 24.83 -10.54 -11.10
CA ARG A 104 24.73 -10.75 -9.65
C ARG A 104 24.06 -12.09 -9.38
N GLU A 105 24.74 -13.02 -8.73
CA GLU A 105 24.16 -14.33 -8.39
C GLU A 105 23.06 -14.21 -7.33
N ASN A 106 23.26 -13.34 -6.36
CA ASN A 106 22.32 -13.11 -5.26
C ASN A 106 21.79 -11.68 -5.29
N ILE A 107 20.56 -11.54 -4.83
CA ILE A 107 19.94 -10.30 -4.39
C ILE A 107 20.31 -10.14 -2.93
N GLU A 108 20.87 -8.99 -2.56
CA GLU A 108 21.28 -8.70 -1.17
C GLU A 108 20.39 -7.67 -0.46
N TYR A 109 19.64 -6.89 -1.25
CA TYR A 109 18.71 -5.90 -0.75
C TYR A 109 17.41 -5.96 -1.52
N THR A 110 16.29 -5.87 -0.82
CA THR A 110 14.97 -5.71 -1.42
C THR A 110 14.32 -4.43 -0.96
N SER A 111 13.48 -3.87 -1.83
CA SER A 111 12.64 -2.72 -1.53
C SER A 111 11.43 -2.77 -2.47
N THR A 112 10.62 -1.72 -2.49
CA THR A 112 9.52 -1.56 -3.45
C THR A 112 9.75 -0.32 -4.30
N CYS A 113 9.22 -0.33 -5.52
CA CYS A 113 9.07 0.86 -6.35
C CYS A 113 7.63 0.89 -6.83
N MET A 114 6.83 1.75 -6.21
CA MET A 114 5.42 1.96 -6.53
C MET A 114 5.27 3.06 -7.56
N ILE A 115 4.45 2.81 -8.58
CA ILE A 115 4.21 3.76 -9.67
C ILE A 115 2.71 3.80 -10.00
N THR A 116 2.20 4.96 -10.41
CA THR A 116 0.83 5.12 -10.92
C THR A 116 0.72 4.85 -12.42
N SER A 117 1.82 4.47 -13.07
CA SER A 117 1.86 4.19 -14.52
C SER A 117 0.82 3.14 -14.91
N GLY A 118 0.01 3.47 -15.93
CA GLY A 118 -1.12 2.64 -16.38
C GLY A 118 -2.32 2.62 -15.44
N LYS A 119 -2.34 3.47 -14.40
CA LYS A 119 -3.41 3.57 -13.40
C LYS A 119 -3.98 4.97 -13.29
N LYS A 120 -3.12 5.97 -13.07
CA LYS A 120 -3.48 7.38 -12.93
C LYS A 120 -2.52 8.26 -13.73
N GLN A 121 -3.06 9.29 -14.35
CA GLN A 121 -2.33 10.29 -15.11
C GLN A 121 -3.08 11.61 -14.99
N TRP A 122 -2.35 12.70 -14.87
CA TRP A 122 -2.90 14.04 -14.77
C TRP A 122 -2.12 14.97 -15.68
N THR A 123 -2.83 15.94 -16.25
CA THR A 123 -2.28 17.08 -16.98
C THR A 123 -2.67 18.35 -16.22
N TYR A 124 -1.94 19.44 -16.46
CA TYR A 124 -2.19 20.74 -15.84
C TYR A 124 -3.41 21.44 -16.44
#